data_AF-A0A0N4WX99-F1
#
_entry.id   AF-A0A0N4WX99-F1
#
_cell.length_a   1.000
_cell.length_b   1.000
_cell.length_c   1.000
_cell.angle_alpha   90.00
_cell.angle_beta   90.00
_cell.angle_gamma   90.00
#
_symmetry.space_group_name_H-M   'P 1'
#
loop_
_entity.id
_entity.type
_entity.pdbx_description
1 polymer ?
#
loop_
_entity_poly.entity_id
_entity_poly.type
_entity_poly.pdbx_seq_one_letter_code
_entity_poly.pdbx_strand_id
1 'polypeptide(L)'
;MMSALLNALWKMLGISLYTQGLKGIRSSKLRDGTKIRDAVDYAKKSKIRWAGHVMQYSEDRWTREVTDWIPQNVKRTPGRPPTRWSDFFSKALSERNVEPRVPKARYGS
;
A
#
# COMPACT_ATOMS: atom_id res chain seq x y z
N MET A 1 7.68 -1.95 16.82
CA MET A 1 6.29 -2.48 16.80
C MET A 1 6.13 -3.88 16.20
N MET A 2 7.02 -4.42 15.35
CA MET A 2 6.81 -5.75 14.72
C MET A 2 7.15 -6.99 15.58
N SER A 3 7.74 -6.83 16.76
CA SER A 3 8.22 -7.96 17.61
C SER A 3 7.11 -8.60 18.46
N ALA A 4 6.14 -7.82 18.97
CA ALA A 4 5.14 -8.33 19.92
C ALA A 4 4.22 -9.43 19.32
N LEU A 5 3.75 -9.23 18.08
CA LEU A 5 2.92 -10.22 17.39
C LEU A 5 3.68 -11.49 17.03
N LEU A 6 4.97 -11.36 16.68
CA LEU A 6 5.82 -12.51 16.39
C LEU A 6 6.09 -13.33 17.66
N ASN A 7 6.31 -12.67 18.80
CA ASN A 7 6.56 -13.33 20.09
C ASN A 7 5.30 -14.04 20.61
N ALA A 8 4.11 -13.45 20.42
CA ALA A 8 2.84 -14.06 20.79
C ALA A 8 2.54 -15.32 19.96
N LEU A 9 2.78 -15.26 18.64
CA LEU A 9 2.66 -16.42 17.75
C LEU A 9 3.61 -17.55 18.15
N TRP A 10 4.85 -17.23 18.54
CA TRP A 10 5.84 -18.21 18.98
C TRP A 10 5.48 -18.84 20.34
N LYS A 11 4.94 -18.05 21.26
CA LYS A 11 4.39 -18.56 22.52
C LYS A 11 3.22 -19.51 22.28
N MET A 12 2.37 -19.27 21.28
CA MET A 12 1.31 -20.19 20.87
C MET A 12 1.82 -21.47 20.21
N LEU A 13 2.93 -21.40 19.46
CA LEU A 13 3.58 -22.56 18.84
C LEU A 13 4.52 -23.32 19.80
N GLY A 14 4.53 -22.97 21.08
CA GLY A 14 5.28 -23.66 22.13
C GLY A 14 6.78 -23.34 22.16
N ILE A 15 7.22 -22.29 21.47
CA ILE A 15 8.64 -21.96 21.36
C ILE A 15 8.90 -20.61 22.00
N SER A 16 9.68 -20.61 23.09
CA SER A 16 9.98 -19.41 23.87
C SER A 16 11.05 -18.54 23.20
N LEU A 17 11.04 -17.24 23.50
CA LEU A 17 12.11 -16.32 23.08
C LEU A 17 13.50 -16.76 23.54
N TYR A 18 13.57 -17.41 24.72
CA TYR A 18 14.79 -17.98 25.26
C TYR A 18 15.35 -19.10 24.37
N THR A 19 14.50 -20.04 23.94
CA THR A 19 14.93 -21.12 23.04
C THR A 19 15.21 -20.62 21.63
N GLN A 20 14.53 -19.57 21.18
CA GLN A 20 14.82 -18.89 19.93
C GLN A 20 16.21 -18.24 19.94
N GLY A 21 16.58 -17.55 21.03
CA GLY A 21 17.89 -16.94 21.23
C GLY A 21 19.01 -17.98 21.33
N LEU A 22 18.80 -19.03 22.13
CA LEU A 22 19.74 -20.16 22.26
C LEU A 22 20.02 -20.85 20.93
N LYS A 23 18.99 -21.04 20.10
CA LYS A 23 19.11 -21.67 18.78
C LYS A 23 19.51 -20.68 17.67
N GLY A 24 19.73 -19.41 17.99
CA GLY A 24 20.10 -18.36 17.02
C GLY A 24 19.08 -18.18 15.89
N ILE A 25 17.79 -18.43 16.15
CA ILE A 25 16.79 -18.45 15.09
C ILE A 25 16.38 -17.03 14.71
N ARG A 26 16.76 -16.63 13.49
CA ARG A 26 16.45 -15.31 12.93
C ARG A 26 14.96 -15.16 12.62
N SER A 27 14.43 -13.96 12.88
CA SER A 27 13.01 -13.62 12.60
C SER A 27 12.61 -13.85 11.14
N SER A 28 13.51 -13.66 10.17
CA SER A 28 13.25 -13.96 8.74
C SER A 28 12.90 -15.43 8.52
N LYS A 29 13.70 -16.35 9.09
CA LYS A 29 13.47 -17.80 9.01
C LYS A 29 12.10 -18.20 9.61
N LEU A 30 11.58 -17.42 10.55
CA LEU A 30 10.26 -17.62 11.13
C LEU A 30 9.14 -17.13 10.23
N ARG A 31 9.34 -16.01 9.53
CA ARG A 31 8.41 -15.52 8.51
C ARG A 31 8.32 -16.50 7.34
N ASP A 32 9.45 -17.05 6.92
CA ASP A 32 9.51 -18.07 5.87
C ASP A 32 8.76 -19.35 6.26
N GLY A 33 8.90 -19.78 7.52
CA GLY A 33 8.24 -21.00 8.03
C GLY A 33 6.74 -20.86 8.30
N THR A 34 6.26 -19.65 8.63
CA THR A 34 4.86 -19.42 9.00
C THR A 34 3.95 -19.14 7.80
N LYS A 35 4.52 -18.95 6.60
CA LYS A 35 3.80 -18.57 5.36
C LYS A 35 2.86 -17.37 5.55
N ILE A 36 3.05 -16.57 6.60
CA ILE A 36 2.24 -15.39 6.87
C ILE A 36 2.53 -14.39 5.77
N ARG A 37 1.47 -13.96 5.09
CA ARG A 37 1.57 -12.96 4.03
C ARG A 37 2.22 -11.69 4.58
N ASP A 38 3.22 -11.18 3.87
CA ASP A 38 3.87 -9.93 4.25
C ASP A 38 2.84 -8.79 4.33
N ALA A 39 2.80 -8.12 5.48
CA ALA A 39 1.80 -7.11 5.78
C ALA A 39 1.96 -5.86 4.91
N VAL A 40 3.21 -5.50 4.57
CA VAL A 40 3.52 -4.34 3.74
C VAL A 40 3.08 -4.62 2.30
N ASP A 41 3.39 -5.79 1.78
CA ASP A 41 2.97 -6.22 0.44
C ASP A 41 1.44 -6.35 0.36
N TYR A 42 0.80 -6.87 1.41
CA TYR A 42 -0.65 -6.91 1.47
C TYR A 42 -1.28 -5.52 1.47
N ALA A 43 -0.74 -4.58 2.26
CA ALA A 43 -1.23 -3.21 2.29
C ALA A 43 -1.07 -2.54 0.91
N LYS A 44 0.08 -2.70 0.26
CA LYS A 44 0.34 -2.20 -1.10
C LYS A 44 -0.66 -2.78 -2.11
N LYS A 45 -0.85 -4.10 -2.12
CA LYS A 45 -1.78 -4.79 -3.03
C LYS A 45 -3.23 -4.36 -2.78
N SER A 46 -3.64 -4.23 -1.52
CA SER A 46 -4.98 -3.78 -1.13
C SER A 46 -5.24 -2.34 -1.59
N LYS A 47 -4.25 -1.44 -1.43
CA LYS A 47 -4.34 -0.05 -1.90
C LYS A 47 -4.56 0.04 -3.41
N ILE A 48 -3.84 -0.77 -4.19
CA ILE A 48 -3.98 -0.81 -5.65
C ILE A 48 -5.32 -1.44 -6.06
N ARG A 49 -5.78 -2.50 -5.37
CA ARG A 49 -7.09 -3.12 -5.64
C ARG A 49 -8.24 -2.15 -5.40
N TRP A 50 -8.20 -1.42 -4.29
CA TRP A 50 -9.19 -0.38 -3.99
C TRP A 50 -9.19 0.71 -5.07
N ALA A 51 -8.02 1.16 -5.50
CA ALA A 51 -7.90 2.16 -6.55
C ALA A 51 -8.47 1.70 -7.89
N GLY A 52 -8.13 0.49 -8.32
CA GLY A 52 -8.71 -0.11 -9.53
C GLY A 52 -10.23 -0.19 -9.45
N HIS A 53 -10.76 -0.56 -8.28
CA HIS A 53 -12.20 -0.58 -8.04
C HIS A 53 -12.83 0.82 -8.12
N VAL A 54 -12.22 1.84 -7.51
CA VAL A 54 -12.70 3.24 -7.59
C VAL A 54 -12.67 3.77 -9.02
N MET A 55 -11.62 3.47 -9.79
CA MET A 55 -11.45 3.95 -11.17
C MET A 55 -12.37 3.26 -12.18
N GLN A 56 -12.92 2.09 -11.85
CA GLN A 56 -13.84 1.34 -12.71
C GLN A 56 -15.27 1.90 -12.70
N TYR A 57 -15.62 2.77 -11.74
CA TYR A 57 -16.93 3.44 -11.70
C TYR A 57 -16.98 4.60 -12.70
N SER A 58 -18.02 4.64 -13.52
CA SER A 58 -18.22 5.64 -14.59
C SER A 58 -18.79 6.98 -14.11
N GLU A 59 -19.49 7.05 -12.97
CA GLU A 59 -20.26 8.24 -12.57
C GLU A 59 -20.07 8.65 -11.10
N ASP A 60 -19.80 9.94 -10.91
CA ASP A 60 -20.28 10.88 -9.88
C ASP A 60 -20.33 10.44 -8.41
N ARG A 61 -19.36 9.64 -7.98
CA ARG A 61 -19.12 9.45 -6.55
C ARG A 61 -18.04 10.40 -6.08
N TRP A 62 -18.33 11.13 -5.00
CA TRP A 62 -17.38 11.94 -4.21
C TRP A 62 -15.99 11.29 -4.07
N THR A 63 -15.93 9.95 -3.99
CA THR A 63 -14.69 9.18 -3.95
C THR A 63 -13.76 9.40 -5.16
N ARG A 64 -14.30 9.52 -6.38
CA ARG A 64 -13.53 9.79 -7.60
C ARG A 64 -13.08 11.25 -7.64
N GLU A 65 -13.99 12.17 -7.36
CA GLU A 65 -13.70 13.61 -7.26
C GLU A 65 -12.58 13.88 -6.26
N VAL A 66 -12.64 13.35 -5.04
CA VAL A 66 -11.59 13.50 -4.03
C VAL A 66 -10.26 12.87 -4.47
N THR A 67 -10.30 11.80 -5.26
CA THR A 67 -9.08 11.12 -5.75
C THR A 67 -8.38 11.93 -6.84
N ASP A 68 -9.15 12.59 -7.70
CA ASP A 68 -8.67 13.43 -8.81
C ASP A 68 -8.49 14.90 -8.41
N TRP A 69 -8.99 15.30 -7.24
CA TRP A 69 -8.99 16.68 -6.77
C TRP A 69 -7.59 17.27 -6.67
N ILE A 70 -7.45 18.47 -7.24
CA ILE A 70 -6.24 19.27 -7.17
C ILE A 70 -6.49 20.39 -6.16
N PRO A 71 -5.65 20.55 -5.12
CA PRO A 71 -5.74 21.69 -4.23
C PRO A 71 -5.32 22.95 -5.00
N GLN A 72 -6.29 23.65 -5.55
CA GLN A 72 -6.10 24.97 -6.14
C GLN A 72 -5.82 25.95 -4.98
N ASN A 73 -4.78 26.78 -5.10
CA ASN A 73 -4.33 27.80 -4.12
C ASN A 73 -3.38 27.38 -2.98
N VAL A 74 -2.75 26.20 -3.03
CA VAL A 74 -1.70 25.84 -2.05
C VAL A 74 -0.31 25.83 -2.70
N LYS A 75 0.53 26.83 -2.37
CA LYS A 75 1.96 26.81 -2.73
C LYS A 75 2.68 25.74 -1.89
N ARG A 76 3.04 24.62 -2.49
CA ARG A 76 3.82 23.55 -1.85
C ARG A 76 5.29 23.97 -1.72
N THR A 77 5.95 23.51 -0.66
CA THR A 77 7.39 23.69 -0.45
C THR A 77 8.19 23.12 -1.65
N PRO A 78 9.27 23.79 -2.08
CA PRO A 78 10.18 23.26 -3.09
C PRO A 78 10.59 21.81 -2.78
N GLY A 79 10.52 20.94 -3.79
CA GLY A 79 10.83 19.51 -3.64
C GLY A 79 9.63 18.58 -3.43
N ARG A 80 8.41 19.10 -3.22
CA ARG A 80 7.18 18.28 -3.16
C ARG A 80 6.21 18.65 -4.27
N PRO A 81 6.27 17.98 -5.44
CA PRO A 81 5.32 18.20 -6.52
C PRO A 81 3.88 18.02 -6.03
N PRO A 82 2.90 18.71 -6.65
CA PRO A 82 1.49 18.43 -6.44
C PRO A 82 1.15 17.05 -7.04
N THR A 83 1.56 15.97 -6.38
CA THR A 83 1.23 14.59 -6.80
C THR A 83 -0.18 14.26 -6.33
N ARG A 84 -1.05 13.92 -7.27
CA ARG A 84 -2.42 13.47 -7.00
C ARG A 84 -2.44 11.98 -6.63
N TRP A 85 -3.49 11.53 -5.96
CA TRP A 85 -3.66 10.10 -5.68
C TRP A 85 -3.81 9.30 -6.99
N SER A 86 -4.46 9.87 -8.00
CA SER A 86 -4.50 9.29 -9.35
C SER A 86 -3.13 9.19 -10.03
N ASP A 87 -2.16 10.07 -9.77
CA ASP A 87 -0.79 9.91 -10.30
C ASP A 87 -0.12 8.67 -9.72
N PHE A 88 -0.27 8.46 -8.40
CA PHE A 88 0.25 7.28 -7.73
C PHE A 88 -0.34 5.99 -8.33
N PHE A 89 -1.64 5.99 -8.62
CA PHE A 89 -2.31 4.85 -9.24
C PHE A 89 -1.91 4.66 -10.70
N SER A 90 -1.80 5.74 -11.47
CA SER A 90 -1.35 5.70 -12.87
C SER A 90 0.05 5.10 -12.98
N LYS A 91 0.96 5.50 -12.09
CA LYS A 91 2.30 4.95 -11.97
C LYS A 91 2.29 3.48 -11.52
N ALA A 92 1.51 3.14 -10.51
CA ALA A 92 1.42 1.76 -10.02
C ALA A 92 0.78 0.78 -11.03
N LEU A 93 -0.10 1.27 -11.90
CA LEU A 93 -0.70 0.49 -12.99
C LEU A 93 0.26 0.34 -14.18
N SER A 94 0.96 1.42 -14.55
CA SER A 94 1.97 1.36 -15.62
C SER A 94 3.13 0.42 -15.28
N GLU A 95 3.59 0.43 -14.03
CA GLU A 95 4.59 -0.52 -13.50
C GLU A 95 4.14 -1.99 -13.57
N ARG A 96 2.83 -2.25 -13.76
CA ARG A 96 2.24 -3.60 -13.89
C ARG A 96 1.84 -3.94 -15.34
N ASN A 97 2.22 -3.11 -16.32
CA ASN A 97 1.80 -3.24 -17.72
C ASN A 97 0.27 -3.25 -17.90
N VAL A 98 -0.47 -2.57 -17.01
CA VAL A 98 -1.91 -2.35 -17.14
C VAL A 98 -2.10 -0.91 -17.56
N GLU A 99 -2.66 -0.67 -18.75
CA GLU A 99 -2.91 0.71 -19.19
C GLU A 99 -3.86 1.42 -18.21
N PRO A 100 -3.47 2.59 -17.70
CA PRO A 100 -4.37 3.40 -16.89
C PRO A 100 -5.54 3.88 -17.77
N ARG A 101 -6.78 3.46 -17.47
CA ARG A 101 -8.02 4.05 -18.03
C ARG A 101 -8.28 5.45 -17.44
N VAL A 102 -7.27 6.32 -17.45
CA VAL A 102 -7.37 7.67 -16.90
C VAL A 102 -7.73 8.63 -18.03
N PRO A 103 -8.83 9.38 -17.95
CA PRO A 103 -9.08 10.48 -18.87
C PRO A 103 -7.96 11.52 -18.72
N LYS A 104 -7.43 12.04 -19.84
CA LYS A 104 -6.48 13.18 -19.80
C LYS A 104 -7.05 14.28 -18.91
N ALA A 105 -6.19 14.87 -18.08
CA ALA A 105 -6.57 15.94 -17.17
C ALA A 105 -7.42 16.98 -17.91
N ARG A 106 -8.65 17.20 -17.43
CA ARG A 106 -9.49 18.30 -17.89
C ARG A 106 -8.85 19.58 -17.36
N TYR A 107 -7.94 20.16 -18.14
CA TYR A 107 -7.61 21.56 -17.97
C TYR A 107 -8.87 22.33 -18.38
N GLY A 108 -9.60 22.83 -17.38
CA GLY A 108 -10.76 23.68 -17.62
C GLY A 108 -10.34 24.89 -18.44
N SER A 109 -11.11 25.13 -19.50
CA SER A 109 -11.23 26.40 -20.25
C SER A 109 -11.72 27.52 -19.35
#